data_AF-A0A966V8A5-F1
#
_entry.id   AF-A0A966V8A5-F1
#
_cell.length_a   1.000
_cell.length_b   1.000
_cell.length_c   1.000
_cell.angle_alpha   90.00
_cell.angle_beta   90.00
_cell.angle_gamma   90.00
#
_symmetry.space_group_name_H-M   'P 1'
#
loop_
_entity.id
_entity.type
_entity.pdbx_description
1 polymer ?
#
loop_
_entity_poly.entity_id
_entity_poly.type
_entity_poly.pdbx_seq_one_letter_code
_entity_poly.pdbx_strand_id
1 'polypeptide(L)'
;MKKKLKIGWQKYEDLIEKQMSSPLIHTLMENIMSQFINSLPTDHVEGEEDEQTSQINNLIPPPMMIPMSQQLIEDISMLSNFDCWIGHTNFDITHRIKEKLNEIDGVEILKICSRYRFFIGIGKMFNFSDVRKNIENELINKEAKLYDRGQN
;
A
#
# COMPACT_ATOMS: atom_id res chain seq x y z
N MET A 1 19.13 -29.36 14.40
CA MET A 1 19.42 -28.68 13.12
C MET A 1 19.35 -27.17 13.33
N LYS A 2 20.36 -26.40 12.91
CA LYS A 2 20.35 -24.93 12.98
C LYS A 2 19.27 -24.40 12.01
N LYS A 3 18.23 -23.71 12.50
CA LYS A 3 17.20 -23.11 11.63
C LYS A 3 17.73 -21.77 11.11
N LYS A 4 18.05 -21.70 9.81
CA LYS A 4 18.47 -20.45 9.17
C LYS A 4 17.30 -19.48 9.13
N LEU A 5 17.44 -18.31 9.74
CA LEU A 5 16.43 -17.25 9.71
C LEU A 5 16.36 -16.66 8.30
N LYS A 6 15.15 -16.42 7.81
CA LYS A 6 14.87 -15.91 6.46
C LYS A 6 13.70 -14.95 6.49
N ILE A 7 13.75 -13.95 5.62
CA ILE A 7 12.68 -13.00 5.36
C ILE A 7 12.38 -13.02 3.86
N GLY A 8 11.12 -13.25 3.49
CA GLY A 8 10.61 -13.06 2.14
C GLY A 8 9.92 -11.71 2.03
N TRP A 9 10.13 -11.00 0.94
CA TRP A 9 9.61 -9.64 0.74
C TRP A 9 8.57 -9.62 -0.37
N GLN A 10 7.47 -8.90 -0.14
CA GLN A 10 6.40 -8.73 -1.10
C GLN A 10 5.97 -7.25 -1.13
N LYS A 11 5.79 -6.67 -2.31
CA LYS A 11 5.24 -5.32 -2.44
C LYS A 11 3.79 -5.30 -1.99
N TYR A 12 3.39 -4.27 -1.26
CA TYR A 12 2.01 -4.11 -0.81
C TYR A 12 1.08 -3.74 -1.97
N GLU A 13 1.59 -3.00 -2.97
CA GLU A 13 0.87 -2.65 -4.20
C GLU A 13 0.29 -3.90 -4.88
N ASP A 14 1.11 -4.94 -5.08
CA ASP A 14 0.69 -6.22 -5.67
C ASP A 14 -0.46 -6.91 -4.91
N LEU A 15 -0.63 -6.64 -3.61
CA LEU A 15 -1.74 -7.18 -2.81
C LEU A 15 -3.02 -6.37 -3.03
N ILE A 16 -2.90 -5.04 -3.08
CA ILE A 16 -4.03 -4.15 -3.33
C ILE A 16 -4.52 -4.31 -4.77
N GLU A 17 -3.63 -4.44 -5.76
CA GLU A 17 -4.01 -4.69 -7.16
C GLU A 17 -4.81 -5.99 -7.30
N LYS A 18 -4.46 -7.04 -6.56
CA LYS A 18 -5.25 -8.30 -6.53
C LYS A 18 -6.63 -8.12 -5.90
N GLN A 19 -6.77 -7.23 -4.92
CA GLN A 19 -8.07 -6.92 -4.33
C GLN A 19 -8.90 -6.04 -5.28
N MET A 20 -8.28 -5.05 -5.92
CA MET A 20 -8.91 -4.12 -6.87
C MET A 20 -9.30 -4.79 -8.20
N SER A 21 -8.51 -5.76 -8.66
CA SER A 21 -8.86 -6.61 -9.81
C SER A 21 -9.90 -7.68 -9.47
N SER A 22 -10.41 -7.71 -8.23
CA SER A 22 -11.53 -8.58 -7.88
C SER A 22 -12.73 -8.26 -8.79
N PRO A 23 -13.39 -9.27 -9.39
CA PRO A 23 -14.59 -9.07 -10.19
C PRO A 23 -15.66 -8.25 -9.48
N LEU A 24 -15.73 -8.34 -8.15
CA LEU A 24 -16.67 -7.57 -7.33
C LEU A 24 -16.40 -6.06 -7.34
N ILE A 25 -15.13 -5.64 -7.26
CA ILE A 25 -14.76 -4.22 -7.33
C ILE A 25 -14.94 -3.70 -8.75
N HIS A 26 -14.61 -4.51 -9.76
CA HIS A 26 -14.87 -4.18 -11.16
C HIS A 26 -16.36 -3.94 -11.43
N THR A 27 -17.22 -4.86 -11.00
CA THR A 27 -18.69 -4.71 -11.13
C THR A 27 -19.22 -3.51 -10.34
N LEU A 28 -18.67 -3.22 -9.16
CA LEU A 28 -19.04 -2.03 -8.39
C LEU A 28 -18.64 -0.75 -9.14
N MET A 29 -17.42 -0.69 -9.68
CA MET A 29 -16.95 0.45 -10.47
C MET A 29 -17.72 0.61 -11.78
N GLU A 30 -18.02 -0.47 -12.49
CA GLU A 30 -18.83 -0.46 -13.72
C GLU A 30 -20.27 0.02 -13.46
N ASN A 31 -20.91 -0.45 -12.39
CA ASN A 31 -22.25 0.01 -12.02
C ASN A 31 -22.26 1.50 -11.66
N ILE A 32 -21.21 1.98 -10.99
CA ILE A 32 -21.08 3.40 -10.66
C ILE A 32 -20.77 4.23 -11.92
N MET A 33 -19.89 3.74 -12.79
CA MET A 33 -19.49 4.43 -14.02
C MET A 33 -20.62 4.47 -15.06
N SER A 34 -21.41 3.42 -15.16
CA SER A 34 -22.61 3.40 -16.02
C SER A 34 -23.69 4.34 -15.51
N GLN A 35 -23.90 4.44 -14.19
CA GLN A 35 -24.78 5.48 -13.62
C GLN A 35 -24.27 6.89 -13.92
N PHE A 36 -22.96 7.11 -13.90
CA PHE A 36 -22.35 8.39 -14.25
C PHE A 36 -22.53 8.72 -15.73
N ILE A 37 -22.22 7.78 -16.64
CA ILE A 37 -22.40 7.96 -18.09
C ILE A 37 -23.87 8.23 -18.43
N ASN A 38 -24.81 7.53 -17.78
CA ASN A 38 -26.25 7.75 -17.97
C ASN A 38 -26.76 9.07 -17.35
N SER A 39 -25.98 9.72 -16.49
CA SER A 39 -26.29 11.04 -15.90
C SER A 39 -25.67 12.21 -16.66
N LEU A 40 -24.76 11.94 -17.59
CA LEU A 40 -24.30 12.95 -18.54
C LEU A 40 -25.44 13.22 -19.54
N PRO A 41 -25.74 14.49 -19.88
CA PRO A 41 -26.66 14.78 -20.96
C PRO A 41 -26.12 14.13 -22.23
N THR A 42 -26.84 13.13 -22.77
CA THR A 42 -26.65 12.72 -24.15
C THR A 42 -27.06 13.90 -25.01
N ASP A 43 -26.07 14.62 -25.56
CA ASP A 43 -26.31 15.59 -26.64
C ASP A 43 -26.93 14.82 -27.80
N HIS A 44 -28.26 14.80 -27.83
CA HIS A 44 -28.99 14.56 -29.06
C HIS A 44 -28.60 15.67 -30.02
N VAL A 45 -27.85 15.29 -31.04
CA VAL A 45 -27.51 16.16 -32.17
C VAL A 45 -28.78 16.40 -32.97
N GLU A 46 -29.55 17.42 -32.58
CA GLU A 46 -30.50 18.07 -33.48
C GLU A 46 -30.22 19.58 -33.43
N GLY A 47 -29.71 20.07 -34.56
CA GLY A 47 -29.37 21.46 -34.74
C GLY A 47 -30.61 22.34 -34.72
N GLU A 48 -30.43 23.55 -34.22
CA GLU A 48 -30.91 24.79 -34.81
C GLU A 48 -30.20 25.94 -34.09
N GLU A 49 -29.65 26.85 -34.90
CA GLU A 49 -28.92 28.05 -34.46
C GLU A 49 -29.89 28.99 -33.74
N ASP A 50 -29.59 29.40 -32.50
CA ASP A 50 -30.05 30.69 -31.99
C ASP A 50 -29.27 31.21 -30.77
N GLU A 51 -29.10 32.52 -30.78
CA GLU A 51 -28.20 33.35 -30.00
C GLU A 51 -28.54 33.43 -28.50
N GLN A 52 -27.66 32.91 -27.63
CA GLN A 52 -27.40 33.47 -26.30
C GLN A 52 -26.16 32.86 -25.65
N THR A 53 -24.99 33.37 -26.04
CA THR A 53 -23.73 33.08 -25.36
C THR A 53 -23.71 33.82 -24.02
N SER A 54 -24.31 33.23 -23.00
CA SER A 54 -24.17 33.67 -21.61
C SER A 54 -24.24 32.46 -20.69
N GLN A 55 -23.13 32.23 -19.99
CA GLN A 55 -22.94 31.24 -18.93
C GLN A 55 -22.47 29.85 -19.38
N ILE A 56 -21.24 29.77 -19.92
CA ILE A 56 -20.40 28.58 -19.68
C ILE A 56 -19.98 28.65 -18.21
N ASN A 57 -20.89 28.27 -17.31
CA ASN A 57 -20.52 27.99 -15.93
C ASN A 57 -19.60 26.77 -15.96
N ASN A 58 -18.42 26.92 -15.35
CA ASN A 58 -17.45 25.87 -15.10
C ASN A 58 -18.14 24.63 -14.50
N LEU A 59 -18.52 23.68 -15.37
CA LEU A 59 -18.96 22.34 -14.98
C LEU A 59 -17.70 21.53 -14.65
N ILE A 60 -17.01 21.91 -13.56
CA ILE A 60 -16.15 20.95 -12.87
C ILE A 60 -17.12 20.08 -12.08
N PRO A 61 -17.35 18.81 -12.48
CA PRO A 61 -18.21 17.94 -11.69
C PRO A 61 -17.66 17.89 -10.26
N PRO A 62 -18.51 18.03 -9.23
CA PRO A 62 -18.06 17.95 -7.85
C PRO A 62 -17.34 16.60 -7.65
N PRO A 63 -16.21 16.56 -6.94
CA PRO A 63 -15.48 15.33 -6.71
C PRO A 63 -16.43 14.30 -6.08
N MET A 64 -16.75 13.24 -6.82
CA MET A 64 -17.63 12.18 -6.34
C MET A 64 -16.96 11.50 -5.13
N MET A 65 -17.66 11.52 -3.99
CA MET A 65 -17.29 10.73 -2.83
C MET A 65 -17.67 9.27 -3.10
N ILE A 66 -16.71 8.47 -3.56
CA ILE A 66 -16.85 7.01 -3.56
C ILE A 66 -16.96 6.59 -2.09
N PRO A 67 -17.98 5.82 -1.67
CA PRO A 67 -18.04 5.24 -0.34
C PRO A 67 -16.97 4.14 -0.25
N MET A 68 -15.71 4.55 -0.13
CA MET A 68 -14.61 3.66 0.19
C MET A 68 -14.60 3.44 1.70
N SER A 69 -14.35 2.20 2.11
CA SER A 69 -14.09 1.95 3.53
C SER A 69 -12.93 2.84 3.99
N GLN A 70 -13.02 3.39 5.20
CA GLN A 70 -11.98 4.25 5.78
C GLN A 70 -10.59 3.58 5.69
N GLN A 71 -10.55 2.26 5.89
CA GLN A 71 -9.34 1.45 5.78
C GLN A 71 -8.70 1.48 4.39
N LEU A 72 -9.50 1.50 3.33
CA LEU A 72 -8.99 1.54 1.95
C LEU A 72 -8.47 2.94 1.58
N ILE A 73 -9.06 4.00 2.13
CA ILE A 73 -8.54 5.37 1.98
C ILE A 73 -7.17 5.49 2.66
N GLU A 74 -7.05 4.95 3.87
CA GLU A 74 -5.78 4.92 4.61
C GLU A 74 -4.71 4.12 3.86
N ASP A 75 -5.06 2.94 3.32
CA ASP A 75 -4.15 2.11 2.53
C ASP A 75 -3.66 2.82 1.26
N ILE A 76 -4.55 3.50 0.53
CA ILE A 76 -4.19 4.30 -0.66
C ILE A 76 -3.27 5.47 -0.28
N SER A 77 -3.58 6.18 0.81
CA SER A 77 -2.77 7.29 1.29
C SER A 77 -1.37 6.84 1.73
N MET A 78 -1.26 5.66 2.36
CA MET A 78 0.04 5.08 2.70
C MET A 78 0.86 4.73 1.45
N LEU A 79 0.23 4.14 0.42
CA LEU A 79 0.90 3.80 -0.84
C LEU A 79 1.39 5.02 -1.62
N SER A 80 0.64 6.13 -1.60
CA SER A 80 1.08 7.35 -2.27
C SER A 80 2.32 7.95 -1.59
N ASN A 81 2.40 7.85 -0.26
CA ASN A 81 3.42 8.52 0.54
C ASN A 81 4.66 7.66 0.82
N PHE A 82 4.54 6.33 0.80
CA PHE A 82 5.61 5.41 1.17
C PHE A 82 5.81 4.30 0.14
N ASP A 83 6.98 3.68 0.13
CA ASP A 83 7.20 2.40 -0.55
C ASP A 83 6.88 1.26 0.43
N CYS A 84 5.74 0.61 0.22
CA CYS A 84 5.14 -0.29 1.20
C CYS A 84 5.45 -1.76 0.90
N TRP A 85 5.94 -2.48 1.90
CA TRP A 85 6.38 -3.87 1.79
C TRP A 85 5.85 -4.73 2.94
N ILE A 86 5.60 -6.00 2.65
CA ILE A 86 5.35 -7.04 3.67
C ILE A 86 6.57 -7.94 3.78
N GLY A 87 7.08 -8.07 4.99
CA GLY A 87 8.09 -9.05 5.37
C GLY A 87 7.44 -10.31 5.94
N HIS A 88 7.70 -11.45 5.29
CA HIS A 88 7.28 -12.78 5.73
C HIS A 88 8.47 -13.50 6.36
N THR A 89 8.41 -13.76 7.66
CA THR A 89 9.51 -14.37 8.43
C THR A 89 9.26 -15.85 8.69
N ASN A 90 10.33 -16.63 8.83
CA ASN A 90 10.24 -18.02 9.32
C ASN A 90 10.49 -18.15 10.84
N PHE A 91 10.46 -17.02 11.55
CA PHE A 91 10.73 -16.88 12.98
C PHE A 91 9.78 -15.87 13.62
N ASP A 92 9.60 -15.98 14.93
CA ASP A 92 8.65 -15.17 15.66
C ASP A 92 9.09 -13.71 15.73
N ILE A 93 8.18 -12.80 15.42
CA ILE A 93 8.38 -11.38 15.60
C ILE A 93 8.11 -11.03 17.06
N THR A 94 9.16 -11.11 17.88
CA THR A 94 9.12 -10.74 19.30
C THR A 94 9.10 -9.22 19.49
N HIS A 95 8.78 -8.75 20.70
CA HIS A 95 8.82 -7.33 21.04
C HIS A 95 10.18 -6.69 20.71
N ARG A 96 11.27 -7.40 21.03
CA ARG A 96 12.64 -6.97 20.73
C ARG A 96 12.89 -6.80 19.23
N ILE A 97 12.34 -7.69 18.40
CA ILE A 97 12.48 -7.59 16.94
C ILE A 97 11.68 -6.40 16.41
N LYS A 98 10.49 -6.15 16.97
CA LYS A 98 9.70 -4.96 16.64
C LYS A 98 10.44 -3.67 16.98
N GLU A 99 11.04 -3.57 18.17
CA GLU A 99 11.85 -2.41 18.57
C GLU A 99 13.00 -2.17 17.60
N LYS A 100 13.78 -3.22 17.29
CA LYS A 100 14.85 -3.13 16.30
C LYS A 100 14.38 -2.67 14.93
N LEU A 101 13.21 -3.15 14.47
CA LEU A 101 12.65 -2.72 13.18
C LEU A 101 12.29 -1.23 13.17
N ASN A 102 11.81 -0.69 14.30
CA ASN A 102 11.49 0.73 14.45
C ASN A 102 12.73 1.64 14.49
N GLU A 103 13.90 1.10 14.86
CA GLU A 103 15.15 1.85 14.94
C GLU A 103 15.90 1.93 13.60
N ILE A 104 15.42 1.24 12.55
CA ILE A 104 16.11 1.19 11.26
C ILE A 104 15.79 2.42 10.43
N ASP A 105 16.84 3.13 10.02
CA ASP A 105 16.74 4.29 9.13
C ASP A 105 15.95 3.96 7.86
N GLY A 106 14.98 4.83 7.55
CA GLY A 106 14.11 4.73 6.40
C GLY A 106 12.83 3.93 6.62
N VAL A 107 12.68 3.21 7.73
CA VAL A 107 11.40 2.63 8.14
C VAL A 107 10.56 3.71 8.84
N GLU A 108 9.53 4.20 8.17
CA GLU A 108 8.63 5.24 8.72
C GLU A 108 7.34 4.65 9.30
N ILE A 109 6.88 3.55 8.72
CA ILE A 109 5.71 2.83 9.20
C ILE A 109 6.13 1.41 9.54
N LEU A 110 5.72 0.92 10.71
CA LEU A 110 5.83 -0.49 11.09
C LEU A 110 4.50 -0.97 11.69
N LYS A 111 3.93 -2.02 11.10
CA LYS A 111 2.74 -2.70 11.64
C LYS A 111 2.98 -4.20 11.72
N ILE A 112 2.78 -4.79 12.89
CA ILE A 112 2.86 -6.24 13.06
C ILE A 112 1.52 -6.86 12.65
N CYS A 113 1.52 -7.58 11.53
CA CYS A 113 0.30 -8.19 10.99
C CYS A 113 0.00 -9.56 11.62
N SER A 114 1.05 -10.31 11.97
CA SER A 114 0.93 -11.61 12.64
C SER A 114 2.26 -11.99 13.30
N ARG A 115 2.32 -13.13 14.00
CA ARG A 115 3.56 -13.67 14.59
C ARG A 115 4.71 -13.81 13.60
N TYR A 116 4.43 -13.98 12.30
CA TYR A 116 5.41 -14.23 11.24
C TYR A 116 5.37 -13.20 10.11
N ARG A 117 4.57 -12.13 10.24
CA ARG A 117 4.44 -11.12 9.18
C ARG A 117 4.39 -9.73 9.77
N PHE A 118 5.15 -8.83 9.16
CA PHE A 118 5.13 -7.42 9.45
C PHE A 118 5.02 -6.63 8.15
N PHE A 119 4.44 -5.46 8.25
CA PHE A 119 4.33 -4.46 7.20
C PHE A 119 5.27 -3.31 7.52
N ILE A 120 6.00 -2.83 6.51
CA ILE A 120 6.80 -1.62 6.59
C ILE A 120 6.41 -0.64 5.48
N GLY A 121 6.41 0.64 5.83
CA GLY A 121 6.39 1.74 4.87
C GLY A 121 7.75 2.41 4.89
N ILE A 122 8.38 2.52 3.72
CA ILE A 122 9.71 3.10 3.56
C ILE A 122 9.58 4.51 3.01
N GLY A 123 10.27 5.46 3.64
CA GLY A 123 10.31 6.84 3.19
C GLY A 123 10.84 6.96 1.77
N LYS A 124 10.25 7.83 0.93
CA LYS A 124 10.62 7.96 -0.50
C LYS A 124 12.08 8.40 -0.73
N MET A 125 12.74 8.97 0.28
CA MET A 125 14.16 9.36 0.23
C MET A 125 15.12 8.20 0.54
N PHE A 126 14.60 7.02 0.89
CA PHE A 126 15.39 5.83 1.19
C PHE A 126 15.20 4.79 0.10
N ASN A 127 16.26 4.02 -0.19
CA ASN A 127 16.17 2.90 -1.11
C ASN A 127 15.83 1.61 -0.37
N PHE A 128 14.77 0.92 -0.79
CA PHE A 128 14.37 -0.37 -0.20
C PHE A 128 15.51 -1.38 -0.14
N SER A 129 16.38 -1.43 -1.16
CA SER A 129 17.48 -2.39 -1.20
C SER A 129 18.45 -2.23 -0.03
N ASP A 130 18.68 -1.00 0.41
CA ASP A 130 19.59 -0.69 1.51
C ASP A 130 18.90 -0.89 2.86
N VAL A 131 17.66 -0.41 2.99
CA VAL A 131 16.82 -0.64 4.18
C VAL A 131 16.65 -2.14 4.43
N ARG A 132 16.36 -2.91 3.39
CA ARG A 132 16.26 -4.38 3.44
C ARG A 132 17.54 -5.01 3.97
N LYS A 133 18.71 -4.63 3.44
CA LYS A 133 19.99 -5.17 3.91
C LYS A 133 20.21 -4.85 5.39
N ASN A 134 19.86 -3.65 5.83
CA ASN A 134 19.96 -3.25 7.23
C ASN A 134 19.06 -4.11 8.12
N ILE A 135 17.81 -4.33 7.71
CA ILE A 135 16.87 -5.23 8.40
C ILE A 135 17.44 -6.65 8.49
N GLU A 136 17.89 -7.20 7.37
CA GLU A 136 18.45 -8.56 7.34
C GLU A 136 19.71 -8.67 8.22
N ASN A 137 20.57 -7.65 8.24
CA ASN A 137 21.75 -7.63 9.11
C ASN A 137 21.39 -7.62 10.60
N GLU A 138 20.41 -6.82 11.01
CA GLU A 138 20.06 -6.66 12.42
C GLU A 138 19.23 -7.79 13.02
N LEU A 139 18.47 -8.47 12.17
CA LEU A 139 17.62 -9.57 12.58
C LEU A 139 18.27 -10.94 12.36
N ILE A 140 18.99 -11.14 11.25
CA ILE A 140 19.55 -12.45 10.89
C ILE A 140 20.99 -12.58 11.37
N ASN A 141 21.84 -11.59 11.08
CA ASN A 141 23.29 -11.72 11.30
C ASN A 141 23.71 -11.45 12.76
N LYS A 142 23.00 -10.60 13.50
CA LYS A 142 23.29 -10.37 14.93
C LYS A 142 22.93 -11.56 15.82
N GLU A 143 21.85 -12.29 15.52
CA GLU A 143 21.54 -13.50 16.29
C GLU A 143 22.60 -14.58 16.06
N ALA A 144 23.06 -14.78 14.81
CA ALA A 144 24.17 -15.70 14.51
C ALA A 144 25.45 -15.38 15.32
N LYS A 145 25.80 -14.10 15.50
CA LYS A 145 27.00 -13.66 16.24
C LYS A 145 26.89 -13.71 17.77
N LEU A 146 25.68 -13.74 18.33
CA LEU A 146 25.48 -13.91 19.78
C LEU A 146 25.61 -15.38 20.19
N TYR A 147 25.22 -16.31 19.30
CA TYR A 147 25.35 -17.74 19.56
C TYR A 147 26.81 -18.25 19.42
N ASP A 148 27.63 -17.68 18.55
CA ASP A 148 29.07 -18.04 18.45
C ASP A 148 29.89 -17.56 19.66
N ARG A 149 29.46 -16.50 20.35
CA ARG A 149 30.16 -15.96 21.52
C ARG A 149 29.79 -16.62 22.85
N GLY A 150 28.78 -17.50 22.86
CA GLY A 150 28.36 -18.27 24.04
C GLY A 150 28.92 -19.69 24.09
N GLN A 151 29.85 -20.05 23.20
CA GLN A 151 30.48 -21.38 23.13
C GLN A 151 32.01 -21.35 23.30
N ASN A 152 32.60 -20.22 23.70
CA ASN A 152 34.01 -20.12 24.09
C ASN A 152 34.14 -19.84 25.58
#